data_AF-A0A9E5WNJ1-F1
#
_entry.id   AF-A0A9E5WNJ1-F1
#
_cell.length_a   1.000
_cell.length_b   1.000
_cell.length_c   1.000
_cell.angle_alpha   90.00
_cell.angle_beta   90.00
_cell.angle_gamma   90.00
#
_symmetry.space_group_name_H-M   'P 1'
#
loop_
_entity.id
_entity.type
_entity.pdbx_description
1 polymer ?
#
loop_
_entity_poly.entity_id
_entity_poly.type
_entity_poly.pdbx_seq_one_letter_code
_entity_poly.pdbx_strand_id
1 'polypeptide(L)'
;NLWSADNPDERFYSGKTRALHGTHLSTGDSMWSSFPYLRPMATITHDTLDWYGWDQDGGGVHDVIGTRCDPYTNRLLAGQDYHNCCHSNLTRALAAHSGLDIAKAEPLVHDVLNVFMCTGFTLDTHQYFMKASPVRPGDALEFVAEIDLLGCLSACPGGDCSSGHSSDQAACYPLLIEVFAPDPQAMEGWRPPRENLYSRHHSD
;
A
#
# COMPACT_ATOMS: atom_id res chain seq x y z
N ASN A 1 -4.21 1.44 0.94
CA ASN A 1 -4.10 2.90 0.75
C ASN A 1 -4.24 3.59 2.09
N LEU A 2 -3.55 4.73 2.25
CA LEU A 2 -3.66 5.60 3.42
C LEU A 2 -3.95 7.03 2.97
N TRP A 3 -4.85 7.69 3.67
CA TRP A 3 -5.11 9.14 3.58
C TRP A 3 -4.96 9.76 4.96
N SER A 4 -4.59 11.04 5.00
CA SER A 4 -4.80 11.85 6.21
C SER A 4 -6.30 11.92 6.48
N ALA A 5 -6.72 11.66 7.73
CA ALA A 5 -8.14 11.53 8.09
C ALA A 5 -8.94 12.80 7.75
N ASP A 6 -8.32 13.97 7.92
CA ASP A 6 -8.96 15.27 7.70
C ASP A 6 -8.74 15.85 6.30
N ASN A 7 -7.85 15.24 5.50
CA ASN A 7 -7.48 15.76 4.19
C ASN A 7 -7.13 14.64 3.19
N PRO A 8 -8.08 14.22 2.33
CA PRO A 8 -7.84 13.15 1.36
C PRO A 8 -6.86 13.53 0.23
N ASP A 9 -6.49 14.80 0.09
CA ASP A 9 -5.42 15.18 -0.84
C ASP A 9 -4.03 14.76 -0.32
N GLU A 10 -3.85 14.69 0.99
CA GLU A 10 -2.68 14.08 1.62
C GLU A 10 -2.87 12.57 1.70
N ARG A 11 -2.10 11.84 0.89
CA ARG A 11 -2.26 10.39 0.74
C ARG A 11 -0.92 9.71 0.53
N PHE A 12 -0.88 8.40 0.73
CA PHE A 12 0.35 7.63 0.59
C PHE A 12 0.96 7.79 -0.81
N TYR A 13 2.29 7.96 -0.84
CA TYR A 13 3.06 8.17 -2.04
C TYR A 13 4.15 7.11 -2.19
N SER A 14 3.77 5.99 -2.82
CA SER A 14 4.68 4.85 -3.08
C SER A 14 5.94 5.28 -3.81
N GLY A 15 5.84 6.19 -4.79
CA GLY A 15 6.98 6.66 -5.57
C GLY A 15 8.10 7.28 -4.74
N LYS A 16 7.77 8.18 -3.80
CA LYS A 16 8.79 8.80 -2.94
C LYS A 16 9.22 7.88 -1.80
N THR A 17 8.29 7.09 -1.27
CA THR A 17 8.59 6.03 -0.29
C THR A 17 9.62 5.05 -0.86
N ARG A 18 9.41 4.58 -2.08
CA ARG A 18 10.34 3.71 -2.82
C ARG A 18 11.71 4.34 -3.03
N ALA A 19 11.75 5.64 -3.32
CA ALA A 19 13.01 6.35 -3.50
C ALA A 19 13.82 6.52 -2.20
N LEU A 20 13.16 6.47 -1.04
CA LEU A 20 13.80 6.63 0.27
C LEU A 20 14.22 5.28 0.87
N HIS A 21 13.40 4.25 0.69
CA HIS A 21 13.58 2.96 1.39
C HIS A 21 13.92 1.79 0.47
N GLY A 22 13.52 1.84 -0.80
CA GLY A 22 13.75 0.78 -1.78
C GLY A 22 12.46 0.20 -2.36
N THR A 23 12.56 -0.91 -3.08
CA THR A 23 11.41 -1.50 -3.81
C THR A 23 10.36 -2.12 -2.89
N HIS A 24 10.75 -2.45 -1.66
CA HIS A 24 9.94 -3.12 -0.65
C HIS A 24 10.16 -2.44 0.71
N LEU A 25 9.18 -2.53 1.61
CA LEU A 25 9.26 -1.96 2.95
C LEU A 25 9.32 -3.06 4.02
N SER A 26 9.97 -2.75 5.13
CA SER A 26 10.16 -3.65 6.27
C SER A 26 10.20 -2.85 7.58
N THR A 27 10.38 -3.51 8.72
CA THR A 27 10.44 -2.87 10.04
C THR A 27 11.37 -1.66 10.06
N GLY A 28 10.84 -0.52 10.52
CA GLY A 28 11.53 0.77 10.58
C GLY A 28 11.26 1.69 9.39
N ASP A 29 10.73 1.18 8.28
CA ASP A 29 10.40 2.01 7.12
C ASP A 29 9.08 2.76 7.31
N SER A 30 9.07 4.02 6.88
CA SER A 30 7.85 4.85 6.87
C SER A 30 7.17 4.89 5.50
N MET A 31 5.84 4.85 5.51
CA MET A 31 4.99 5.22 4.39
C MET A 31 4.88 6.75 4.31
N TRP A 32 5.40 7.37 3.26
CA TRP A 32 5.44 8.83 3.11
C TRP A 32 4.22 9.39 2.37
N SER A 33 3.76 10.58 2.76
CA SER A 33 2.67 11.28 2.08
C SER A 33 3.09 11.98 0.78
N SER A 34 2.10 12.24 -0.08
CA SER A 34 2.22 12.95 -1.35
C SER A 34 2.76 14.37 -1.19
N PHE A 35 3.28 14.93 -2.28
CA PHE A 35 3.52 16.37 -2.33
C PHE A 35 2.19 17.13 -2.26
N PRO A 36 2.16 18.30 -1.61
CA PRO A 36 3.28 19.02 -1.00
C PRO A 36 3.63 18.57 0.44
N TYR A 37 2.86 17.67 1.03
CA TYR A 37 2.89 17.33 2.45
C TYR A 37 4.18 16.63 2.89
N LEU A 38 4.63 15.63 2.12
CA LEU A 38 5.82 14.80 2.33
C LEU A 38 6.26 14.68 3.81
N ARG A 39 5.50 13.90 4.57
CA ARG A 39 5.81 13.49 5.94
C ARG A 39 5.48 12.00 6.15
N PRO A 40 6.03 11.35 7.18
CA PRO A 40 5.60 10.01 7.56
C PRO A 40 4.10 9.97 7.87
N MET A 41 3.37 9.03 7.27
CA MET A 41 1.97 8.76 7.56
C MET A 41 1.83 7.60 8.55
N ALA A 42 2.61 6.55 8.33
CA ALA A 42 2.70 5.37 9.17
C ALA A 42 4.13 4.83 9.11
N THR A 43 4.59 4.18 10.18
CA THR A 43 5.91 3.53 10.24
C THR A 43 5.71 2.07 10.63
N ILE A 44 6.37 1.15 9.93
CA ILE A 44 6.30 -0.28 10.23
C ILE A 44 7.05 -0.54 11.54
N THR A 45 6.35 -1.08 12.54
CA THR A 45 6.92 -1.42 13.86
C THR A 45 7.28 -2.88 13.98
N HIS A 46 6.62 -3.74 13.22
CA HIS A 46 6.88 -5.17 13.21
C HIS A 46 6.47 -5.79 11.87
N ASP A 47 7.30 -6.71 11.37
CA ASP A 47 7.00 -7.54 10.21
C ASP A 47 7.43 -8.99 10.51
N THR A 48 6.46 -9.90 10.54
CA THR A 48 6.75 -11.32 10.79
C THR A 48 7.46 -12.01 9.62
N LEU A 49 7.49 -11.37 8.44
CA LEU A 49 8.16 -11.83 7.23
C LEU A 49 9.51 -11.14 6.99
N ASP A 50 10.03 -10.35 7.94
CA ASP A 50 11.34 -9.68 7.84
C ASP A 50 12.49 -10.64 7.49
N TRP A 51 12.37 -11.91 7.89
CA TRP A 51 13.35 -12.96 7.59
C TRP A 51 13.48 -13.27 6.09
N TYR A 52 12.50 -12.88 5.27
CA TYR A 52 12.47 -13.21 3.83
C TYR A 52 13.63 -12.54 3.08
N GLY A 53 13.90 -11.26 3.39
CA GLY A 53 14.94 -10.48 2.73
C GLY A 53 14.77 -10.43 1.22
N TRP A 54 15.81 -10.86 0.50
CA TRP A 54 15.82 -10.95 -0.96
C TRP A 54 16.10 -12.39 -1.39
N ASP A 55 15.24 -12.94 -2.24
CA ASP A 55 15.47 -14.26 -2.81
C ASP A 55 16.44 -14.24 -4.01
N GLN A 56 16.76 -15.42 -4.54
CA GLN A 56 17.67 -15.59 -5.68
C GLN A 56 17.17 -14.93 -6.99
N ASP A 57 15.87 -14.67 -7.10
CA ASP A 57 15.24 -14.06 -8.27
C ASP A 57 15.21 -12.52 -8.14
N GLY A 58 15.68 -11.98 -7.00
CA GLY A 58 15.58 -10.56 -6.65
C GLY A 58 14.22 -10.17 -6.06
N GLY A 59 13.47 -11.16 -5.56
CA GLY A 59 12.14 -10.97 -4.97
C GLY A 59 12.21 -10.56 -3.50
N GLY A 60 11.32 -9.66 -3.09
CA GLY A 60 11.05 -9.27 -1.70
C GLY A 60 9.55 -9.30 -1.39
N VAL A 61 9.14 -8.97 -0.16
CA VAL A 61 7.73 -8.86 0.27
C VAL A 61 7.37 -7.42 0.67
N HIS A 62 6.08 -7.06 0.60
CA HIS A 62 5.58 -5.71 0.93
C HIS A 62 6.02 -4.63 -0.06
N ASP A 63 5.69 -4.84 -1.34
CA ASP A 63 6.21 -3.99 -2.40
C ASP A 63 5.58 -2.59 -2.47
N VAL A 64 6.39 -1.63 -2.94
CA VAL A 64 5.98 -0.27 -3.32
C VAL A 64 6.38 0.05 -4.77
N ILE A 65 6.50 -0.99 -5.61
CA ILE A 65 6.87 -0.89 -7.02
C ILE A 65 5.66 -1.07 -7.94
N GLY A 66 4.66 -1.82 -7.50
CA GLY A 66 3.39 -1.98 -8.20
C GLY A 66 2.47 -0.77 -8.05
N THR A 67 1.40 -0.77 -8.82
CA THR A 67 0.34 0.25 -8.75
C THR A 67 -0.88 -0.31 -8.01
N ARG A 68 -1.55 -1.30 -8.61
CA ARG A 68 -2.66 -2.16 -8.12
C ARG A 68 -3.24 -2.91 -9.32
N CYS A 69 -3.81 -4.10 -9.11
CA CYS A 69 -4.67 -4.66 -10.17
C CYS A 69 -5.89 -3.74 -10.36
N ASP A 70 -6.23 -3.47 -11.61
CA ASP A 70 -7.23 -2.47 -11.98
C ASP A 70 -8.09 -2.95 -13.18
N PRO A 71 -9.35 -2.49 -13.26
CA PRO A 71 -10.28 -2.95 -14.30
C PRO A 71 -9.89 -2.44 -15.69
N TYR A 72 -9.13 -1.35 -15.79
CA TYR A 72 -8.76 -0.72 -17.05
C TYR A 72 -7.68 -1.53 -17.76
N THR A 73 -6.62 -1.92 -17.04
CA THR A 73 -5.58 -2.83 -17.53
C THR A 73 -6.18 -4.18 -17.89
N ASN A 74 -7.12 -4.70 -17.09
CA ASN A 74 -7.83 -5.93 -17.43
C ASN A 74 -8.61 -5.80 -18.74
N ARG A 75 -9.37 -4.72 -18.92
CA ARG A 75 -10.12 -4.47 -20.14
C ARG A 75 -9.20 -4.32 -21.35
N LEU A 76 -8.05 -3.65 -21.19
CA LEU A 76 -7.06 -3.47 -22.24
C LEU A 76 -6.45 -4.80 -22.69
N LEU A 77 -6.06 -5.68 -21.75
CA LEU A 77 -5.31 -6.90 -22.06
C LEU A 77 -6.21 -8.12 -22.34
N ALA A 78 -7.37 -8.23 -21.70
CA ALA A 78 -8.27 -9.39 -21.80
C ALA A 78 -9.59 -9.09 -22.52
N GLY A 79 -9.90 -7.81 -22.80
CA GLY A 79 -11.12 -7.41 -23.51
C GLY A 79 -12.42 -7.57 -22.71
N GLN A 80 -12.35 -7.88 -21.41
CA GLN A 80 -13.50 -8.12 -20.54
C GLN A 80 -13.51 -7.14 -19.37
N ASP A 81 -14.71 -6.81 -18.89
CA ASP A 81 -14.89 -6.02 -17.67
C ASP A 81 -14.82 -6.94 -16.45
N TYR A 82 -13.99 -6.59 -15.48
CA TYR A 82 -13.88 -7.28 -14.21
C TYR A 82 -13.92 -6.27 -13.08
N HIS A 83 -14.88 -6.41 -12.15
CA HIS A 83 -15.23 -5.36 -11.19
C HIS A 83 -14.67 -5.56 -9.78
N ASN A 84 -13.92 -6.64 -9.54
CA ASN A 84 -13.38 -6.98 -8.23
C ASN A 84 -11.86 -6.81 -8.14
N CYS A 85 -11.25 -6.06 -9.06
CA CYS A 85 -9.89 -5.58 -8.95
C CYS A 85 -9.70 -4.73 -7.67
N CYS A 86 -8.49 -4.72 -7.10
CA CYS A 86 -8.14 -3.90 -5.95
C CYS A 86 -8.50 -2.44 -6.15
N HIS A 87 -8.26 -1.89 -7.35
CA HIS A 87 -8.68 -0.54 -7.70
C HIS A 87 -10.18 -0.31 -7.43
N SER A 88 -11.05 -1.15 -8.00
CA SER A 88 -12.50 -1.04 -7.84
C SER A 88 -12.95 -1.28 -6.40
N ASN A 89 -12.30 -2.20 -5.68
CA ASN A 89 -12.59 -2.49 -4.28
C ASN A 89 -12.28 -1.26 -3.39
N LEU A 90 -11.11 -0.65 -3.57
CA LEU A 90 -10.68 0.56 -2.87
C LEU A 90 -11.59 1.75 -3.19
N THR A 91 -11.92 1.95 -4.47
CA THR A 91 -12.84 3.02 -4.91
C THR A 91 -14.21 2.90 -4.22
N ARG A 92 -14.81 1.71 -4.22
CA ARG A 92 -16.11 1.49 -3.57
C ARG A 92 -16.04 1.66 -2.06
N ALA A 93 -15.00 1.13 -1.42
CA ALA A 93 -14.83 1.23 0.02
C ALA A 93 -14.64 2.68 0.48
N LEU A 94 -13.81 3.45 -0.22
CA LEU A 94 -13.62 4.88 0.06
C LEU A 94 -14.91 5.67 -0.15
N ALA A 95 -15.60 5.46 -1.28
CA ALA A 95 -16.87 6.12 -1.56
C ALA A 95 -17.91 5.87 -0.47
N ALA A 96 -18.07 4.60 -0.05
CA ALA A 96 -19.01 4.21 0.99
C ALA A 96 -18.66 4.81 2.36
N HIS A 97 -17.37 4.80 2.74
CA HIS A 97 -16.93 5.31 4.05
C HIS A 97 -17.03 6.83 4.14
N SER A 98 -16.64 7.55 3.09
CA SER A 98 -16.59 9.02 3.07
C SER A 98 -17.86 9.67 2.54
N GLY A 99 -18.87 8.90 2.14
CA GLY A 99 -20.10 9.42 1.53
C GLY A 99 -19.86 10.14 0.19
N LEU A 100 -18.80 9.78 -0.52
CA LEU A 100 -18.43 10.39 -1.81
C LEU A 100 -19.09 9.66 -2.96
N ASP A 101 -19.38 10.40 -4.04
CA ASP A 101 -19.69 9.80 -5.33
C ASP A 101 -18.49 8.97 -5.82
N ILE A 102 -18.74 7.84 -6.48
CA ILE A 102 -17.69 6.96 -7.04
C ILE A 102 -16.69 7.76 -7.90
N ALA A 103 -17.19 8.66 -8.75
CA ALA A 103 -16.37 9.49 -9.63
C ALA A 103 -15.45 10.47 -8.89
N LYS A 104 -15.74 10.80 -7.62
CA LYS A 104 -14.89 11.63 -6.75
C LYS A 104 -13.95 10.79 -5.89
N ALA A 105 -14.37 9.59 -5.50
CA ALA A 105 -13.54 8.67 -4.73
C ALA A 105 -12.43 8.05 -5.58
N GLU A 106 -12.73 7.66 -6.82
CA GLU A 106 -11.80 6.96 -7.71
C GLU A 106 -10.46 7.71 -7.93
N PRO A 107 -10.45 9.04 -8.19
CA PRO A 107 -9.20 9.79 -8.36
C PRO A 107 -8.34 9.90 -7.09
N LEU A 108 -8.92 9.65 -5.92
CA LEU A 108 -8.21 9.65 -4.63
C LEU A 108 -7.51 8.31 -4.36
N VAL A 109 -7.94 7.23 -5.01
CA VAL A 109 -7.27 5.93 -4.99
C VAL A 109 -5.93 6.03 -5.69
N HIS A 110 -4.88 5.63 -4.99
CA HIS A 110 -3.49 5.82 -5.40
C HIS A 110 -2.73 4.50 -5.40
N ASP A 111 -1.49 4.53 -5.86
CA ASP A 111 -0.61 3.37 -5.85
C ASP A 111 -0.44 2.82 -4.43
N VAL A 112 -0.37 1.50 -4.32
CA VAL A 112 -0.54 0.80 -3.05
C VAL A 112 0.80 0.43 -2.39
N LEU A 113 0.72 0.09 -1.11
CA LEU A 113 1.63 -0.87 -0.51
C LEU A 113 1.03 -2.26 -0.75
N ASN A 114 1.72 -3.13 -1.48
CA ASN A 114 1.27 -4.49 -1.73
C ASN A 114 1.67 -5.40 -0.56
N VAL A 115 0.95 -5.27 0.56
CA VAL A 115 1.18 -6.07 1.77
C VAL A 115 1.16 -7.57 1.45
N PHE A 116 2.18 -8.30 1.92
CA PHE A 116 2.41 -9.73 1.72
C PHE A 116 2.75 -10.17 0.28
N MET A 117 2.58 -9.33 -0.72
CA MET A 117 2.87 -9.73 -2.10
C MET A 117 4.38 -9.91 -2.30
N CYS A 118 4.77 -11.01 -2.95
CA CYS A 118 6.18 -11.29 -3.25
C CYS A 118 6.51 -10.94 -4.70
N THR A 119 7.38 -9.95 -4.90
CA THR A 119 7.60 -9.33 -6.22
C THR A 119 9.03 -8.88 -6.41
N GLY A 120 9.37 -8.51 -7.64
CA GLY A 120 10.66 -7.89 -7.94
C GLY A 120 10.74 -7.47 -9.41
N PHE A 121 11.97 -7.19 -9.84
CA PHE A 121 12.29 -7.00 -11.25
C PHE A 121 13.23 -8.12 -11.70
N THR A 122 12.90 -8.79 -12.79
CA THR A 122 13.72 -9.89 -13.33
C THR A 122 15.14 -9.41 -13.61
N LEU A 123 16.16 -10.19 -13.24
CA LEU A 123 17.56 -9.78 -13.34
C LEU A 123 18.04 -9.50 -14.77
N ASP A 124 17.45 -10.19 -15.76
CA ASP A 124 17.86 -10.16 -17.16
C ASP A 124 17.16 -9.07 -17.99
N THR A 125 15.85 -8.86 -17.75
CA THR A 125 15.02 -7.95 -18.55
C THR A 125 14.39 -6.81 -17.75
N HIS A 126 14.61 -6.77 -16.44
CA HIS A 126 14.06 -5.76 -15.52
C HIS A 126 12.53 -5.59 -15.60
N GLN A 127 11.82 -6.68 -15.92
CA GLN A 127 10.36 -6.70 -15.95
C GLN A 127 9.81 -6.98 -14.55
N TYR A 128 8.69 -6.34 -14.20
CA TYR A 128 7.98 -6.61 -12.96
C TYR A 128 7.49 -8.06 -12.95
N PHE A 129 7.78 -8.80 -11.87
CA PHE A 129 7.26 -10.14 -11.67
C PHE A 129 6.57 -10.25 -10.31
N MET A 130 5.75 -11.29 -10.20
CA MET A 130 5.15 -11.74 -8.95
C MET A 130 5.36 -13.24 -8.79
N LYS A 131 5.38 -13.72 -7.55
CA LYS A 131 5.39 -15.15 -7.22
C LYS A 131 4.53 -15.41 -6.00
N ALA A 132 4.29 -16.69 -5.72
CA ALA A 132 3.51 -17.12 -4.56
C ALA A 132 4.07 -16.51 -3.27
N SER A 133 3.21 -15.82 -2.52
CA SER A 133 3.58 -15.17 -1.27
C SER A 133 4.08 -16.19 -0.23
N PRO A 134 5.12 -15.85 0.57
CA PRO A 134 5.53 -16.67 1.71
C PRO A 134 4.55 -16.59 2.89
N VAL A 135 3.59 -15.66 2.88
CA VAL A 135 2.66 -15.40 4.00
C VAL A 135 1.85 -16.64 4.38
N ARG A 136 1.66 -16.84 5.68
CA ARG A 136 0.82 -17.89 6.27
C ARG A 136 -0.17 -17.28 7.27
N PRO A 137 -1.28 -17.98 7.57
CA PRO A 137 -2.16 -17.56 8.66
C PRO A 137 -1.38 -17.37 9.96
N GLY A 138 -1.45 -16.17 10.54
CA GLY A 138 -0.70 -15.76 11.72
C GLY A 138 0.44 -14.78 11.44
N ASP A 139 0.88 -14.65 10.18
CA ASP A 139 1.79 -13.57 9.79
C ASP A 139 1.09 -12.20 9.83
N ALA A 140 1.85 -11.17 10.18
CA ALA A 140 1.34 -9.82 10.37
C ALA A 140 2.37 -8.76 9.98
N LEU A 141 1.86 -7.62 9.52
CA LEU A 141 2.61 -6.40 9.34
C LEU A 141 1.95 -5.32 10.20
N GLU A 142 2.69 -4.81 11.18
CA GLU A 142 2.22 -3.85 12.16
C GLU A 142 2.76 -2.45 11.86
N PHE A 143 1.93 -1.44 12.11
CA PHE A 143 2.27 -0.05 11.91
C PHE A 143 1.92 0.78 13.14
N VAL A 144 2.74 1.79 13.42
CA VAL A 144 2.31 2.96 14.17
C VAL A 144 1.80 4.01 13.21
N ALA A 145 0.63 4.58 13.51
CA ALA A 145 0.08 5.73 12.78
C ALA A 145 0.79 7.01 13.25
N GLU A 146 1.49 7.70 12.35
CA GLU A 146 2.25 8.91 12.67
C GLU A 146 1.35 10.16 12.68
N ILE A 147 0.24 10.11 11.95
CA ILE A 147 -0.83 11.10 11.91
C ILE A 147 -2.17 10.38 12.02
N ASP A 148 -3.28 11.12 12.12
CA ASP A 148 -4.61 10.52 12.02
C ASP A 148 -4.84 10.02 10.58
N LEU A 149 -5.23 8.75 10.45
CA LEU A 149 -5.32 8.07 9.16
C LEU A 149 -6.73 7.56 8.86
N LEU A 150 -7.13 7.71 7.60
CA LEU A 150 -8.08 6.82 6.97
C LEU A 150 -7.31 5.71 6.26
N GLY A 151 -7.45 4.48 6.74
CA GLY A 151 -6.90 3.29 6.09
C GLY A 151 -7.95 2.57 5.23
N CYS A 152 -7.56 2.11 4.03
CA CYS A 152 -8.39 1.24 3.22
C CYS A 152 -7.56 0.09 2.63
N LEU A 153 -8.05 -1.13 2.82
CA LEU A 153 -7.39 -2.38 2.40
C LEU A 153 -8.33 -3.17 1.49
N SER A 154 -7.77 -3.74 0.42
CA SER A 154 -8.47 -4.67 -0.47
C SER A 154 -7.80 -6.03 -0.38
N ALA A 155 -8.57 -7.08 -0.09
CA ALA A 155 -8.13 -8.45 -0.32
C ALA A 155 -8.05 -8.68 -1.85
N CYS A 156 -6.84 -8.90 -2.37
CA CYS A 156 -6.61 -8.99 -3.81
C CYS A 156 -7.28 -10.25 -4.39
N PRO A 157 -7.98 -10.15 -5.54
CA PRO A 157 -8.53 -11.32 -6.23
C PRO A 157 -7.45 -12.27 -6.77
N GLY A 158 -6.17 -11.86 -6.75
CA GLY A 158 -5.05 -12.73 -7.06
C GLY A 158 -4.66 -13.70 -5.92
N GLY A 159 -5.29 -13.61 -4.75
CA GLY A 159 -4.94 -14.43 -3.59
C GLY A 159 -3.49 -14.25 -3.18
N ASP A 160 -2.72 -15.36 -3.15
CA ASP A 160 -1.29 -15.38 -2.87
C ASP A 160 -0.41 -14.96 -4.06
N CYS A 161 -1.02 -14.54 -5.18
CA CYS A 161 -0.37 -14.08 -6.41
C CYS A 161 0.39 -15.17 -7.18
N SER A 162 0.13 -16.46 -6.89
CA SER A 162 0.78 -17.60 -7.57
C SER A 162 0.32 -17.83 -9.02
N SER A 163 -0.90 -17.38 -9.37
CA SER A 163 -1.60 -17.85 -10.59
C SER A 163 -2.04 -16.73 -11.55
N GLY A 164 -1.89 -15.45 -11.17
CA GLY A 164 -2.43 -14.32 -11.94
C GLY A 164 -3.15 -13.29 -11.07
N HIS A 165 -3.68 -12.24 -11.71
CA HIS A 165 -4.57 -11.23 -11.09
C HIS A 165 -5.83 -11.04 -11.94
N SER A 166 -6.80 -10.28 -11.41
CA SER A 166 -8.02 -9.87 -12.13
C SER A 166 -8.92 -11.04 -12.59
N SER A 167 -9.01 -12.10 -11.79
CA SER A 167 -9.92 -13.23 -12.00
C SER A 167 -10.37 -13.81 -10.66
N ASP A 168 -11.42 -14.64 -10.68
CA ASP A 168 -11.91 -15.38 -9.51
C ASP A 168 -11.28 -16.79 -9.40
N GLN A 169 -10.18 -17.07 -10.11
CA GLN A 169 -9.58 -18.41 -10.15
C GLN A 169 -8.69 -18.69 -8.93
N ALA A 170 -8.06 -17.66 -8.37
CA ALA A 170 -7.17 -17.82 -7.23
C ALA A 170 -7.98 -18.07 -5.95
N ALA A 171 -7.48 -18.95 -5.09
CA ALA A 171 -8.02 -19.09 -3.75
C ALA A 171 -7.77 -17.79 -2.96
N CYS A 172 -8.86 -17.11 -2.60
CA CYS A 172 -8.81 -15.85 -1.87
C CYS A 172 -9.22 -16.05 -0.41
N TYR A 173 -8.62 -15.27 0.48
CA TYR A 173 -8.83 -15.34 1.92
C TYR A 173 -9.06 -13.94 2.49
N PRO A 174 -9.77 -13.80 3.62
CA PRO A 174 -9.93 -12.51 4.29
C PRO A 174 -8.59 -12.00 4.83
N LEU A 175 -8.48 -10.68 4.96
CA LEU A 175 -7.42 -9.99 5.72
C LEU A 175 -8.06 -9.35 6.95
N LEU A 176 -7.37 -9.43 8.09
CA LEU A 176 -7.81 -8.83 9.35
C LEU A 176 -7.03 -7.54 9.59
N ILE A 177 -7.74 -6.49 10.02
CA ILE A 177 -7.13 -5.27 10.58
C ILE A 177 -7.57 -5.18 12.03
N GLU A 178 -6.59 -5.05 12.93
CA GLU A 178 -6.80 -4.75 14.34
C GLU A 178 -6.22 -3.38 14.65
N VAL A 179 -6.86 -2.63 15.55
CA VAL A 179 -6.42 -1.28 15.94
C VAL A 179 -6.19 -1.28 17.44
N PHE A 180 -4.99 -0.89 17.85
CA PHE A 180 -4.57 -0.82 19.23
C PHE A 180 -4.26 0.62 19.61
N ALA A 181 -4.62 1.03 20.83
CA ALA A 181 -4.17 2.30 21.39
C ALA A 181 -2.78 2.10 22.03
N PRO A 182 -1.81 2.98 21.78
CA PRO A 182 -0.51 2.87 22.43
C PRO A 182 -0.62 3.15 23.93
N ASP A 183 0.33 2.62 24.70
CA ASP A 183 0.51 3.03 26.10
C ASP A 183 0.81 4.54 26.14
N PRO A 184 0.01 5.37 26.84
CA PRO A 184 0.26 6.80 26.94
C PRO A 184 1.66 7.15 27.44
N GLN A 185 2.27 6.29 28.27
CA GLN A 185 3.63 6.49 28.76
C GLN A 185 4.68 6.25 27.68
N ALA A 186 4.47 5.28 26.78
CA ALA A 186 5.34 5.05 25.64
C ALA A 186 5.30 6.20 24.61
N MET A 187 4.22 7.00 24.64
CA MET A 187 4.04 8.19 23.79
C MET A 187 4.54 9.49 24.43
N GLU A 188 5.16 9.44 25.62
CA GLU A 188 5.65 10.65 26.29
C GLU A 188 6.69 11.38 25.43
N GLY A 189 6.43 12.66 25.16
CA GLY A 189 7.29 13.49 24.31
C GLY A 189 7.14 13.28 22.80
N TRP A 190 6.44 12.23 22.35
CA TRP A 190 6.13 12.03 20.94
C TRP A 190 5.24 13.17 20.41
N ARG A 191 5.45 13.54 19.16
CA ARG A 191 4.69 14.57 18.45
C ARG A 191 4.47 14.11 17.01
N PRO A 192 3.24 14.27 16.46
CA PRO A 192 3.00 14.00 15.05
C PRO A 192 3.97 14.78 14.15
N PRO A 193 4.43 14.20 13.04
CA PRO A 193 5.32 14.89 12.12
C PRO A 193 4.58 16.06 11.46
N ARG A 194 5.31 17.16 11.29
CA ARG A 194 4.82 18.33 10.56
C ARG A 194 4.91 18.10 9.06
N GLU A 195 4.05 18.77 8.31
CA GLU A 195 4.19 18.86 6.86
C GLU A 195 5.54 19.47 6.45
N ASN A 196 5.95 19.18 5.23
CA ASN A 196 7.20 19.65 4.66
C ASN A 196 7.26 21.19 4.63
N LEU A 197 8.39 21.75 5.10
CA LEU A 197 8.58 23.19 5.26
C LEU A 197 9.10 23.88 4.00
N TYR A 198 9.23 23.17 2.88
CA TYR A 198 9.59 23.81 1.62
C TYR A 198 8.61 24.94 1.30
N SER A 199 9.14 26.11 0.93
CA SER A 199 8.36 27.35 0.81
C SER A 199 7.26 27.31 -0.25
N ARG A 200 7.35 26.36 -1.20
CA ARG A 200 6.46 26.24 -2.37
C ARG A 200 6.46 27.48 -3.26
N HIS A 201 7.44 28.38 -3.12
CA HIS A 201 7.60 29.51 -4.03
C HIS A 201 8.10 29.06 -5.40
N HIS A 202 8.81 27.93 -5.48
CA HIS A 202 9.40 27.41 -6.72
C HIS A 202 10.34 28.40 -7.44
N SER A 203 10.83 29.37 -6.67
CA SER A 203 11.80 30.38 -7.06
C SER A 203 12.71 30.67 -5.87
N ASP A 204 13.84 31.32 -6.15
CA ASP A 204 14.71 31.93 -5.15
C ASP A 204 14.05 33.15 -4.49
#